data_AF-A0A7V4YWS4-F1
#
_entry.id   AF-A0A7V4YWS4-F1
#
_cell.length_a   1.000
_cell.length_b   1.000
_cell.length_c   1.000
_cell.angle_alpha   90.00
_cell.angle_beta   90.00
_cell.angle_gamma   90.00
#
_symmetry.space_group_name_H-M   'P 1'
#
loop_
_entity.id
_entity.type
_entity.pdbx_description
1 polymer ?
#
loop_
_entity_poly.entity_id
_entity_poly.type
_entity_poly.pdbx_seq_one_letter_code
_entity_poly.pdbx_strand_id
1 'polypeptide(L)'
;MSITIQINPAIEKQLREKAAKKGVGLDSYLAQALEYFAQADIPADFKPQESELLKNIDLGFSAAFWDEYKSLVQKRQSERIENEELERLIEMTRQVERANVKRMESLVTLARLRKVSLRELMQQLGIRPESYA
;
A
#
# COMPACT_ATOMS: atom_id res chain seq x y z
N MET A 1 16.62 -12.82 -19.32
CA MET A 1 16.79 -11.56 -18.56
C MET A 1 16.10 -11.75 -17.22
N SER A 2 16.68 -11.34 -16.09
CA SER A 2 16.03 -11.43 -14.77
C SER A 2 15.68 -10.03 -14.27
N ILE A 3 14.47 -9.88 -13.75
CA ILE A 3 13.93 -8.62 -13.21
C ILE A 3 13.58 -8.86 -11.74
N THR A 4 14.11 -8.04 -10.85
CA THR A 4 13.79 -8.08 -9.42
C THR A 4 12.79 -6.97 -9.11
N ILE A 5 11.61 -7.36 -8.61
CA ILE A 5 10.53 -6.42 -8.27
C ILE A 5 10.29 -6.51 -6.76
N GLN A 6 10.36 -5.36 -6.08
CA GLN A 6 9.93 -5.28 -4.69
C GLN A 6 8.42 -5.12 -4.65
N ILE A 7 7.73 -6.08 -4.05
CA ILE A 7 6.28 -6.06 -3.88
C ILE A 7 5.93 -6.21 -2.40
N ASN A 8 4.76 -5.69 -2.03
CA ASN A 8 4.23 -5.86 -0.68
C ASN A 8 4.05 -7.35 -0.34
N PRO A 9 4.47 -7.85 0.85
CA PRO A 9 4.30 -9.25 1.25
C PRO A 9 2.85 -9.77 1.16
N ALA A 10 1.86 -8.91 1.35
CA ALA A 10 0.45 -9.27 1.18
C ALA A 10 0.11 -9.61 -0.27
N ILE A 11 0.70 -8.89 -1.23
CA ILE A 11 0.54 -9.14 -2.67
C ILE A 11 1.26 -10.43 -3.06
N GLU A 12 2.49 -10.65 -2.56
CA GLU A 12 3.22 -11.90 -2.79
C GLU A 12 2.40 -13.11 -2.35
N LYS A 13 1.80 -13.05 -1.15
CA LYS A 13 0.94 -14.12 -0.64
C LYS A 13 -0.26 -14.38 -1.55
N GLN A 14 -0.95 -13.33 -2.00
CA GLN A 14 -2.08 -13.49 -2.93
C GLN A 14 -1.66 -14.09 -4.28
N LEU A 15 -0.49 -13.71 -4.79
CA LEU A 15 0.05 -14.25 -6.04
C LEU A 15 0.38 -15.75 -5.89
N ARG A 16 0.98 -16.14 -4.76
CA ARG A 16 1.23 -17.56 -4.43
C ARG A 16 -0.08 -18.35 -4.35
N GLU A 17 -1.10 -17.82 -3.70
CA GLU A 17 -2.41 -18.48 -3.61
C GLU A 17 -3.07 -18.64 -5.00
N LYS A 18 -2.99 -17.62 -5.86
CA LYS A 18 -3.52 -17.69 -7.22
C LYS A 18 -2.75 -18.68 -8.10
N ALA A 19 -1.42 -18.71 -7.98
CA ALA A 19 -0.58 -19.67 -8.67
C ALA A 19 -0.90 -21.11 -8.24
N ALA A 20 -1.00 -21.34 -6.92
CA ALA A 20 -1.38 -22.63 -6.35
C ALA A 20 -2.77 -23.10 -6.81
N LYS A 21 -3.78 -22.20 -6.85
CA LYS A 21 -5.11 -22.51 -7.38
C LYS A 21 -5.10 -22.93 -8.85
N LYS A 22 -4.16 -22.43 -9.63
CA LYS A 22 -3.96 -22.82 -11.04
C LYS A 22 -3.02 -24.01 -11.22
N GLY A 23 -2.48 -24.57 -10.13
CA GLY A 23 -1.54 -25.70 -10.18
C GLY A 23 -0.18 -25.36 -10.79
N VAL A 24 0.17 -24.07 -10.87
CA VAL A 24 1.45 -23.61 -11.45
C VAL A 24 2.34 -23.00 -10.38
N GLY A 25 3.66 -23.08 -10.58
CA GLY A 25 4.63 -22.40 -9.72
C GLY A 25 4.52 -20.87 -9.84
N LEU A 26 4.90 -20.15 -8.77
CA LEU A 26 4.82 -18.68 -8.72
C LEU A 26 5.56 -18.02 -9.89
N ASP A 27 6.78 -18.48 -10.19
CA ASP A 27 7.60 -17.90 -11.25
C ASP A 27 6.96 -18.09 -12.64
N SER A 28 6.40 -19.27 -12.90
CA SER A 28 5.70 -19.56 -14.15
C SER A 28 4.41 -18.76 -14.27
N TYR A 29 3.67 -18.62 -13.17
CA TYR A 29 2.48 -17.77 -13.09
C TYR A 29 2.81 -16.30 -13.39
N LEU A 30 3.91 -15.79 -12.81
CA LEU A 30 4.38 -14.43 -13.04
C LEU A 30 4.88 -14.23 -14.46
N ALA A 31 5.65 -15.17 -15.01
CA ALA A 31 6.14 -15.10 -16.38
C ALA A 31 4.97 -15.06 -17.38
N GLN A 32 3.98 -15.93 -17.24
CA GLN A 32 2.79 -15.93 -18.09
C GLN A 32 1.98 -14.64 -17.95
N ALA A 33 1.84 -14.10 -16.73
CA ALA A 33 1.17 -12.82 -16.52
C ALA A 33 1.92 -11.68 -17.22
N LEU A 34 3.25 -11.63 -17.08
CA LEU A 34 4.10 -10.61 -17.72
C LEU A 34 4.10 -10.75 -19.24
N GLU A 35 4.16 -11.96 -19.78
CA GLU A 35 4.03 -12.22 -21.22
C GLU A 35 2.67 -11.77 -21.75
N TYR A 36 1.59 -12.07 -21.02
CA TYR A 36 0.25 -11.59 -21.34
C TYR A 36 0.18 -10.05 -21.34
N PHE A 37 0.76 -9.39 -20.33
CA PHE A 37 0.80 -7.92 -20.28
C PHE A 37 1.73 -7.30 -21.32
N ALA A 38 2.76 -8.01 -21.78
CA ALA A 38 3.67 -7.56 -22.82
C ALA A 38 3.08 -7.71 -24.23
N GLN A 39 2.18 -8.68 -24.42
CA GLN A 39 1.47 -8.93 -25.68
C GLN A 39 0.14 -8.19 -25.77
N ALA A 40 -0.51 -7.95 -24.63
CA ALA A 40 -1.60 -7.00 -24.56
C ALA A 40 -1.02 -5.61 -24.84
N ASP A 41 -1.67 -4.82 -25.71
CA ASP A 41 -1.47 -3.38 -25.68
C ASP A 41 -1.64 -2.95 -24.23
N ILE A 42 -0.59 -2.42 -23.61
CA ILE A 42 -0.69 -1.82 -22.28
C ILE A 42 -1.90 -0.88 -22.39
N PRO A 43 -3.01 -1.14 -21.66
CA PRO A 43 -4.21 -0.36 -21.84
C PRO A 43 -3.80 1.11 -21.70
N ALA A 44 -4.28 1.97 -22.60
CA ALA A 44 -4.05 3.42 -22.52
C ALA A 44 -4.49 4.04 -21.17
N ASP A 45 -5.12 3.22 -20.32
CA ASP A 45 -5.47 3.46 -18.92
C ASP A 45 -4.27 3.52 -17.96
N PHE A 46 -3.06 3.05 -18.32
CA PHE A 46 -1.83 3.42 -17.60
C PHE A 46 -1.41 4.86 -17.95
N LYS A 47 -2.32 5.81 -17.72
CA LYS A 47 -2.05 7.24 -17.87
C LYS A 47 -0.98 7.63 -16.86
N PRO A 48 -0.05 8.55 -17.20
CA PRO A 48 0.96 9.05 -16.26
C PRO A 48 0.35 9.48 -14.92
N GLN A 49 -0.84 10.09 -14.98
CA GLN A 49 -1.62 10.51 -13.83
C GLN A 49 -2.03 9.35 -12.91
N GLU A 50 -2.44 8.21 -13.46
CA GLU A 50 -2.81 7.04 -12.65
C GLU A 50 -1.59 6.44 -11.96
N SER A 51 -0.46 6.39 -12.66
CA SER A 51 0.80 5.90 -12.09
C SER A 51 1.29 6.79 -10.93
N GLU A 52 1.11 8.11 -11.05
CA GLU A 52 1.42 9.05 -9.95
C GLU A 52 0.48 8.89 -8.76
N LEU A 53 -0.82 8.70 -9.01
CA LEU A 53 -1.80 8.46 -7.95
C LEU A 53 -1.47 7.16 -7.19
N LEU A 54 -1.13 6.08 -7.89
CA LEU A 54 -0.72 4.82 -7.28
C LEU A 54 0.56 4.98 -6.44
N LYS A 55 1.57 5.69 -6.96
CA LYS A 55 2.77 6.03 -6.16
C LYS A 55 2.40 6.77 -4.87
N ASN A 56 1.53 7.77 -4.95
CA ASN A 56 1.09 8.52 -3.77
C ASN A 56 0.28 7.67 -2.78
N ILE A 57 -0.43 6.65 -3.26
CA ILE A 57 -1.18 5.71 -2.43
C ILE A 57 -0.25 4.75 -1.66
N ASP A 58 0.88 4.39 -2.27
CA ASP A 58 1.87 3.45 -1.73
C ASP A 58 2.96 4.12 -0.89
N LEU A 59 2.98 5.47 -0.81
CA LEU A 59 3.87 6.20 0.09
C LEU A 59 3.50 5.92 1.56
N GLY A 60 4.22 4.98 2.16
CA GLY A 60 4.24 4.74 3.59
C GLY A 60 5.49 5.29 4.27
N PHE A 61 5.52 5.19 5.60
CA PHE A 61 6.73 5.44 6.38
C PHE A 61 7.60 4.19 6.49
N SER A 62 8.89 4.38 6.80
CA SER A 62 9.84 3.28 6.98
C SER A 62 9.45 2.39 8.17
N ALA A 63 9.97 1.15 8.21
CA ALA A 63 9.77 0.26 9.35
C ALA A 63 10.25 0.89 10.66
N ALA A 64 11.42 1.53 10.65
CA ALA A 64 11.97 2.24 11.81
C ALA A 64 11.05 3.34 12.34
N PHE A 65 10.39 4.10 11.46
CA PHE A 65 9.40 5.10 11.86
C PHE A 65 8.22 4.43 12.58
N TRP A 66 7.70 3.32 12.06
CA TRP A 66 6.58 2.62 12.69
C TRP A 66 6.96 1.94 14.00
N ASP A 67 8.18 1.44 14.12
CA ASP A 67 8.70 0.83 15.34
C ASP A 67 8.86 1.88 16.45
N GLU A 68 9.43 3.05 16.12
CA GLU A 68 9.49 4.21 17.02
C GLU A 68 8.06 4.64 17.44
N TYR A 69 7.16 4.80 16.46
CA TYR A 69 5.78 5.23 16.71
C TYR A 69 5.06 4.29 17.68
N LYS A 70 5.10 2.98 17.42
CA LYS A 70 4.45 1.98 18.28
C LYS A 70 5.06 1.94 19.68
N SER A 71 6.38 2.07 19.80
CA SER A 71 7.07 2.13 21.09
C SER A 71 6.58 3.34 21.91
N LEU A 72 6.49 4.51 21.30
CA LEU A 72 5.99 5.72 21.96
C LEU A 72 4.51 5.60 22.34
N VAL A 73 3.68 5.02 21.47
CA VAL A 73 2.26 4.74 21.80
C VAL A 73 2.15 3.81 23.01
N GLN A 74 2.96 2.75 23.07
CA GLN A 74 2.98 1.83 24.22
C GLN A 74 3.44 2.53 25.51
N LYS A 75 4.49 3.34 25.44
CA LYS A 75 4.94 4.15 26.59
C LYS A 75 3.84 5.07 27.09
N ARG A 76 3.13 5.76 26.20
CA ARG A 76 1.98 6.61 26.52
C ARG A 76 0.86 5.82 27.19
N GLN A 77 0.48 4.66 26.63
CA GLN A 77 -0.55 3.78 27.19
C GLN A 77 -0.18 3.24 28.57
N SER A 78 1.12 3.06 28.84
CA SER A 78 1.64 2.64 30.13
C SER A 78 1.93 3.77 31.12
N GLU A 79 1.59 5.03 30.74
CA GLU A 79 1.84 6.25 31.52
C GLU A 79 3.33 6.46 31.90
N ARG A 80 4.26 5.92 31.09
CA ARG A 80 5.72 6.03 31.28
C ARG A 80 6.40 6.93 30.24
N ILE A 81 5.62 7.63 29.43
CA ILE A 81 6.15 8.48 28.38
C ILE A 81 6.71 9.78 28.98
N GLU A 82 7.93 10.14 28.59
CA GLU A 82 8.52 11.42 28.98
C GLU A 82 7.99 12.57 28.12
N ASN A 83 8.16 13.81 28.57
CA ASN A 83 7.62 14.98 27.84
C ASN A 83 8.22 15.11 26.43
N GLU A 84 9.52 14.89 26.27
CA GLU A 84 10.18 14.94 24.96
C GLU A 84 9.68 13.83 24.01
N GLU A 85 9.43 12.65 24.56
CA GLU A 85 8.87 11.50 23.86
C GLU A 85 7.41 11.75 23.44
N LEU A 86 6.63 12.43 24.28
CA LEU A 86 5.27 12.82 23.97
C LEU A 86 5.21 13.84 22.84
N GLU A 87 6.05 14.87 22.88
CA GLU A 87 6.17 15.85 21.79
C GLU A 87 6.58 15.18 20.48
N ARG A 88 7.51 14.23 20.55
CA ARG A 88 7.90 13.40 19.40
C ARG A 88 6.71 12.61 18.85
N LEU A 89 5.94 11.93 19.72
CA LEU A 89 4.76 11.18 19.32
C LEU A 89 3.68 12.07 18.68
N ILE A 90 3.48 13.28 19.20
CA ILE A 90 2.56 14.25 18.63
C ILE A 90 2.99 14.62 17.21
N GLU A 91 4.27 14.94 17.00
CA GLU A 91 4.76 15.29 15.67
C GLU A 91 4.67 14.13 14.68
N MET A 92 5.02 12.91 15.11
CA MET A 92 4.86 11.71 14.27
C MET A 92 3.39 11.47 13.90
N THR A 93 2.47 11.67 14.85
CA THR A 93 1.02 11.54 14.59
C THR A 93 0.57 12.54 13.54
N ARG A 94 0.99 13.81 13.64
CA ARG A 94 0.69 14.84 12.62
C ARG A 94 1.25 14.47 11.23
N GLN A 95 2.40 13.79 11.17
CA GLN A 95 2.96 13.33 9.90
C GLN A 95 2.10 12.21 9.30
N VAL A 96 1.70 11.24 10.11
CA VAL A 96 0.80 10.15 9.69
C VAL A 96 -0.54 10.69 9.20
N GLU A 97 -1.15 11.62 9.93
CA GLU A 97 -2.42 12.26 9.53
C GLU A 97 -2.30 13.00 8.20
N ARG A 98 -1.26 13.82 8.03
CA ARG A 98 -0.99 14.54 6.76
C ARG A 98 -0.79 13.57 5.59
N ALA A 99 -0.07 12.47 5.80
CA ALA A 99 0.14 11.45 4.78
C ALA A 99 -1.18 10.74 4.43
N ASN A 100 -1.99 10.40 5.44
CA ASN A 100 -3.28 9.76 5.25
C ASN A 100 -4.26 10.65 4.47
N VAL A 101 -4.28 11.97 4.70
CA VAL A 101 -5.11 12.89 3.90
C VAL A 101 -4.73 12.83 2.42
N LYS A 102 -3.44 12.97 2.10
CA LYS A 102 -2.94 12.91 0.71
C LYS A 102 -3.23 11.55 0.05
N ARG A 103 -3.11 10.47 0.82
CA ARG A 103 -3.44 9.11 0.38
C ARG A 103 -4.93 8.99 0.05
N MET A 104 -5.80 9.53 0.90
CA MET A 104 -7.25 9.52 0.67
C MET A 104 -7.64 10.36 -0.54
N GLU A 105 -7.05 11.54 -0.74
CA GLU A 105 -7.26 12.36 -1.93
C GLU A 105 -6.86 11.61 -3.22
N SER A 106 -5.73 10.89 -3.17
CA SER A 106 -5.24 10.09 -4.29
C SER A 106 -6.18 8.91 -4.59
N LEU A 107 -6.67 8.21 -3.56
CA LEU A 107 -7.65 7.12 -3.70
C LEU A 107 -8.98 7.61 -4.30
N VAL A 108 -9.50 8.74 -3.83
CA VAL A 108 -10.74 9.32 -4.36
C VAL A 108 -10.57 9.72 -5.82
N THR A 109 -9.44 10.33 -6.16
CA THR A 109 -9.14 10.74 -7.54
C THR A 109 -9.01 9.53 -8.45
N LEU A 110 -8.32 8.47 -8.01
CA LEU A 110 -8.18 7.23 -8.76
C LEU A 110 -9.52 6.52 -8.95
N ALA A 111 -10.39 6.51 -7.93
CA ALA A 111 -11.70 5.89 -8.01
C ALA A 111 -12.58 6.58 -9.06
N ARG A 112 -12.53 7.92 -9.12
CA ARG A 112 -13.19 8.72 -10.15
C ARG A 112 -12.65 8.41 -11.54
N LEU A 113 -11.33 8.31 -11.69
CA LEU A 113 -10.68 8.02 -12.97
C LEU A 113 -11.08 6.63 -13.50
N ARG A 114 -11.13 5.63 -12.63
CA ARG A 114 -11.58 4.26 -12.93
C ARG A 114 -13.10 4.08 -12.97
N LYS A 115 -13.88 5.11 -12.63
CA LYS A 115 -15.35 5.08 -12.56
C LYS A 115 -15.90 3.98 -11.63
N VAL A 116 -15.17 3.66 -10.57
CA VAL A 116 -15.58 2.69 -9.54
C VAL A 116 -15.85 3.41 -8.22
N SER A 117 -16.56 2.75 -7.30
CA SER A 117 -16.69 3.30 -5.95
C SER A 117 -15.34 3.28 -5.22
N LEU A 118 -15.12 4.21 -4.27
CA LEU A 118 -13.91 4.22 -3.44
C LEU A 118 -13.72 2.89 -2.71
N ARG A 119 -14.81 2.30 -2.19
CA ARG A 119 -14.78 1.02 -1.48
C ARG A 119 -14.32 -0.11 -2.40
N GLU A 120 -14.84 -0.16 -3.62
CA GLU A 120 -14.44 -1.14 -4.62
C GLU A 120 -12.97 -0.96 -5.02
N LEU A 121 -12.52 0.28 -5.24
CA LEU A 121 -11.10 0.55 -5.51
C LEU A 121 -10.20 0.05 -4.38
N MET A 122 -10.53 0.38 -3.12
CA MET A 122 -9.76 -0.06 -1.97
C MET A 122 -9.68 -1.59 -1.88
N GLN A 123 -10.78 -2.30 -2.18
CA GLN A 123 -10.79 -3.76 -2.28
C GLN A 123 -9.89 -4.28 -3.40
N GLN A 124 -9.94 -3.68 -4.59
CA GLN A 124 -9.08 -4.03 -5.73
C GLN A 124 -7.59 -3.84 -5.41
N LEU A 125 -7.25 -2.79 -4.67
CA LEU A 125 -5.87 -2.48 -4.23
C LEU A 125 -5.46 -3.26 -2.96
N GLY A 126 -6.34 -4.08 -2.39
CA GLY A 126 -6.05 -4.82 -1.15
C GLY A 126 -5.92 -3.92 0.09
N ILE A 127 -6.37 -2.67 0.02
CA ILE A 127 -6.37 -1.72 1.13
C ILE A 127 -7.57 -2.04 2.01
N ARG A 128 -7.30 -2.50 3.23
CA ARG A 128 -8.33 -2.69 4.25
C ARG A 128 -8.44 -1.40 5.07
N PRO A 129 -9.66 -0.95 5.41
CA PRO A 129 -9.80 0.04 6.47
C PRO A 129 -9.22 -0.59 7.74
N GLU A 130 -8.12 -0.05 8.25
CA GLU A 130 -7.64 -0.44 9.57
C GLU A 130 -8.69 0.04 10.58
N SER A 131 -9.23 -0.90 11.35
CA SER A 131 -10.03 -0.57 12.52
C SER A 131 -9.08 0.01 13.54
N TYR A 132 -9.02 1.34 13.64
CA TYR A 132 -8.44 2.01 14.80
C TYR A 132 -9.36 1.71 15.99
N ALA A 133 -9.12 0.59 16.66
CA ALA A 133 -9.70 0.22 17.95
C ALA A 133 -8.69 0.50 19.06
#